data_AF-A0A1H3ZCR1-F1
#
_entry.id   AF-A0A1H3ZCR1-F1
#
_cell.length_a   1.000
_cell.length_b   1.000
_cell.length_c   1.000
_cell.angle_alpha   90.00
_cell.angle_beta   90.00
_cell.angle_gamma   90.00
#
_symmetry.space_group_name_H-M   'P 1'
#
loop_
_entity.id
_entity.type
_entity.pdbx_description
1 polymer ?
#
loop_
_entity_poly.entity_id
_entity_poly.type
_entity_poly.pdbx_seq_one_letter_code
_entity_poly.pdbx_strand_id
1 'polypeptide(L)'
;MTIGERIRRVRMQRGLTQKELGIALGFPERSADVRIAQYESGTRKPKEDLIRQIAEVLHVNPHAISSVDYGTYIGLMYTLFDLEDTYGMHVDEIDGELCIRLDRHRKDYPELFDMMQHWYEARKQDQEDSASLDDYINWKLNYPHYINRKKDK
;
A
#
# COMPACT_ATOMS: atom_id res chain seq x y z
N MET A 1 8.79 -5.50 3.30
CA MET A 1 8.25 -5.89 1.98
C MET A 1 8.83 -4.96 0.92
N THR A 2 9.58 -5.48 -0.03
CA THR A 2 10.27 -4.74 -1.10
C THR A 2 9.29 -4.27 -2.19
N ILE A 3 9.73 -3.36 -3.08
CA ILE A 3 8.98 -2.97 -4.30
C ILE A 3 8.60 -4.20 -5.13
N GLY A 4 9.55 -5.12 -5.34
CA GLY A 4 9.35 -6.32 -6.15
C GLY A 4 8.25 -7.23 -5.58
N GLU A 5 8.26 -7.43 -4.26
CA GLU A 5 7.23 -8.20 -3.56
C GLU A 5 5.85 -7.55 -3.67
N ARG A 6 5.76 -6.21 -3.62
CA ARG A 6 4.50 -5.46 -3.81
C ARG A 6 3.96 -5.65 -5.23
N ILE A 7 4.80 -5.45 -6.25
CA ILE A 7 4.41 -5.64 -7.66
C ILE A 7 3.89 -7.07 -7.87
N ARG A 8 4.63 -8.07 -7.40
CA ARG A 8 4.24 -9.48 -7.51
C ARG A 8 2.89 -9.75 -6.86
N ARG A 9 2.70 -9.26 -5.63
CA ARG A 9 1.46 -9.47 -4.88
C ARG A 9 0.27 -8.91 -5.65
N VAL A 10 0.36 -7.65 -6.07
CA VAL A 10 -0.73 -6.98 -6.81
C VAL A 10 -1.00 -7.67 -8.14
N ARG A 11 0.04 -8.02 -8.89
CA ARG A 11 -0.09 -8.74 -10.16
C ARG A 11 -0.87 -10.04 -9.99
N MET A 12 -0.52 -10.84 -8.99
CA MET A 12 -1.20 -12.11 -8.70
C MET A 12 -2.68 -11.89 -8.34
N GLN A 13 -3.00 -10.84 -7.58
CA GLN A 13 -4.39 -10.49 -7.25
C GLN A 13 -5.20 -10.05 -8.46
N ARG A 14 -4.56 -9.41 -9.44
CA ARG A 14 -5.19 -9.08 -10.73
C ARG A 14 -5.29 -10.28 -11.68
N GLY A 15 -4.85 -11.47 -11.26
CA GLY A 15 -4.89 -12.68 -12.09
C GLY A 15 -3.94 -12.65 -13.30
N LEU A 16 -2.98 -11.72 -13.32
CA LEU A 16 -2.06 -11.55 -14.45
C LEU A 16 -0.81 -12.42 -14.29
N THR A 17 -0.35 -13.05 -15.36
CA THR A 17 0.97 -13.64 -15.46
C THR A 17 2.04 -12.57 -15.62
N GLN A 18 3.31 -12.91 -15.34
CA GLN A 18 4.43 -12.00 -15.60
C GLN A 18 4.53 -11.62 -17.08
N LYS A 19 4.22 -12.55 -17.99
CA LYS A 19 4.21 -12.31 -19.44
C LYS A 19 3.11 -11.30 -19.82
N GLU A 20 1.89 -11.47 -19.32
CA GLU A 20 0.78 -10.55 -19.59
C GLU A 20 1.05 -9.14 -19.08
N LEU A 21 1.55 -9.00 -17.85
CA LEU A 21 1.96 -7.70 -17.31
C LEU A 21 3.06 -7.05 -18.17
N GLY A 22 4.08 -7.82 -18.56
CA GLY A 22 5.17 -7.31 -19.38
C GLY A 22 4.71 -6.87 -20.78
N ILE A 23 3.79 -7.61 -21.41
CA ILE A 23 3.20 -7.23 -22.71
C ILE A 23 2.37 -5.95 -22.57
N ALA A 24 1.54 -5.84 -21.53
CA ALA A 24 0.74 -4.65 -21.27
C ALA A 24 1.60 -3.39 -21.02
N LEU A 25 2.82 -3.56 -20.51
CA LEU A 25 3.83 -2.50 -20.37
C LEU A 25 4.61 -2.20 -21.67
N GLY A 26 4.23 -2.82 -22.79
CA GLY A 26 4.88 -2.63 -24.08
C GLY A 26 6.26 -3.32 -24.20
N PHE A 27 6.57 -4.30 -23.34
CA PHE A 27 7.81 -5.04 -23.48
C PHE A 27 7.72 -6.05 -24.64
N PRO A 28 8.82 -6.32 -25.36
CA PRO A 28 8.83 -7.32 -26.42
C PRO A 28 8.43 -8.68 -25.86
N GLU A 29 7.47 -9.35 -26.51
CA GLU A 29 6.85 -10.60 -26.03
C GLU A 29 7.87 -11.66 -25.59
N ARG A 30 8.97 -11.81 -26.35
CA ARG A 30 10.07 -12.75 -26.08
C ARG A 30 10.81 -12.53 -24.76
N SER A 31 10.59 -11.39 -24.10
CA SER A 31 11.34 -10.94 -22.92
C SER A 31 10.45 -10.31 -21.84
N ALA A 32 9.13 -10.32 -22.04
CA ALA A 32 8.18 -9.63 -21.20
C ALA A 32 8.18 -10.19 -19.77
N ASP A 33 8.07 -11.52 -19.65
CA ASP A 33 8.12 -12.28 -18.41
C ASP A 33 9.46 -12.10 -17.66
N VAL A 34 10.59 -12.26 -18.36
CA VAL A 34 11.94 -12.16 -17.77
C VAL A 34 12.16 -10.78 -17.14
N ARG A 35 11.73 -9.70 -17.83
CA ARG A 35 11.85 -8.34 -17.29
C ARG A 35 11.00 -8.13 -16.05
N ILE A 36 9.77 -8.65 -16.02
CA ILE A 36 8.92 -8.57 -14.82
C ILE A 36 9.52 -9.38 -13.68
N ALA A 37 10.01 -10.59 -13.93
CA ALA A 37 10.66 -11.41 -12.91
C ALA A 37 11.89 -10.72 -12.28
N GLN A 38 12.67 -9.97 -13.07
CA GLN A 38 13.79 -9.17 -12.55
C GLN A 38 13.34 -8.05 -11.61
N TYR A 39 12.18 -7.41 -11.87
CA TYR A 39 11.63 -6.41 -10.97
C TYR A 39 11.04 -7.05 -9.71
N GLU A 40 10.27 -8.14 -9.86
CA GLU A 40 9.62 -8.83 -8.74
C GLU A 40 10.60 -9.49 -7.77
N SER A 41 11.74 -9.96 -8.27
CA SER A 41 12.83 -10.51 -7.45
C SER A 41 13.71 -9.43 -6.80
N GLY A 42 13.57 -8.16 -7.18
CA GLY A 42 14.43 -7.08 -6.73
C GLY A 42 15.81 -7.02 -7.41
N THR A 43 16.09 -7.94 -8.36
CA THR A 43 17.33 -7.92 -9.18
C THR A 43 17.48 -6.59 -9.92
N ARG A 44 16.36 -5.98 -10.31
CA ARG A 44 16.31 -4.65 -10.91
C ARG A 44 15.31 -3.78 -10.15
N LYS A 45 15.66 -2.53 -9.89
CA LYS A 45 14.72 -1.53 -9.35
C LYS A 45 14.04 -0.79 -10.52
N PRO A 46 12.69 -0.79 -10.60
CA PRO A 46 11.98 0.03 -11.58
C PRO A 46 12.16 1.51 -11.24
N LYS A 47 12.32 2.35 -12.27
CA LYS A 47 12.32 3.81 -12.12
C LYS A 47 10.89 4.32 -11.94
N GLU A 48 10.71 5.55 -11.45
CA GLU A 48 9.40 6.15 -11.19
C GLU A 48 8.43 6.06 -12.38
N ASP A 49 8.87 6.37 -13.59
CA ASP A 49 7.99 6.31 -14.77
C ASP A 49 7.45 4.91 -15.01
N LEU A 50 8.30 3.89 -14.83
CA LEU A 50 7.88 2.51 -14.93
C LEU A 50 6.98 2.10 -13.76
N ILE A 51 7.21 2.63 -12.55
CA ILE A 51 6.30 2.41 -11.41
C ILE A 51 4.91 2.97 -11.74
N ARG A 52 4.81 4.17 -12.34
CA ARG A 52 3.51 4.74 -12.77
C ARG A 52 2.83 3.85 -13.80
N GLN A 53 3.56 3.40 -14.82
CA GLN A 53 3.01 2.50 -15.86
C GLN A 53 2.55 1.16 -15.29
N ILE A 54 3.33 0.55 -14.40
CA ILE A 54 2.95 -0.70 -13.72
C ILE A 54 1.67 -0.47 -12.91
N ALA A 55 1.58 0.64 -12.19
CA ALA A 55 0.42 0.98 -11.38
C ALA A 55 -0.85 1.18 -12.24
N GLU A 56 -0.72 1.82 -13.40
CA GLU A 56 -1.81 2.00 -14.36
C GLU A 56 -2.34 0.65 -14.88
N VAL A 57 -1.44 -0.24 -15.34
CA VAL A 57 -1.81 -1.58 -15.84
C VAL A 57 -2.44 -2.43 -14.73
N LEU A 58 -1.94 -2.31 -13.50
CA LEU A 58 -2.45 -3.04 -12.35
C LEU A 58 -3.68 -2.38 -11.72
N HIS A 59 -4.11 -1.22 -12.22
CA HIS A 59 -5.20 -0.41 -11.67
C HIS A 59 -5.03 -0.15 -10.16
N VAL A 60 -3.88 0.39 -9.78
CA VAL A 60 -3.56 0.76 -8.39
C VAL A 60 -2.89 2.13 -8.35
N ASN A 61 -2.83 2.76 -7.18
CA ASN A 61 -2.04 3.97 -7.00
C ASN A 61 -0.52 3.65 -7.11
N PRO A 62 0.32 4.45 -7.80
CA PRO A 62 1.77 4.24 -7.85
C PRO A 62 2.42 4.07 -6.47
N HIS A 63 1.90 4.75 -5.45
CA HIS A 63 2.38 4.63 -4.07
C HIS A 63 2.18 3.24 -3.48
N ALA A 64 1.17 2.48 -3.93
CA ALA A 64 0.88 1.14 -3.44
C ALA A 64 2.02 0.14 -3.73
N ILE A 65 2.76 0.38 -4.82
CA ILE A 65 3.88 -0.45 -5.28
C ILE A 65 5.24 0.26 -5.18
N SER A 66 5.29 1.58 -4.96
CA SER A 66 6.52 2.29 -4.57
C SER A 66 6.90 1.97 -3.12
N SER A 67 8.19 1.94 -2.77
CA SER A 67 8.63 1.69 -1.39
C SER A 67 8.99 2.98 -0.66
N VAL A 68 8.56 3.05 0.60
CA VAL A 68 9.46 3.46 1.70
C VAL A 68 10.18 2.18 2.13
N ASP A 69 11.51 2.15 2.03
CA ASP A 69 12.32 0.96 2.33
C ASP A 69 12.58 0.87 3.84
N TYR A 70 11.78 0.08 4.57
CA TYR A 70 11.95 -0.17 6.01
C TYR A 70 12.89 -1.35 6.29
N GLY A 71 13.90 -1.60 5.44
CA GLY A 71 14.63 -2.87 5.25
C GLY A 71 15.23 -3.60 6.48
N THR A 72 15.08 -3.09 7.70
CA THR A 72 15.42 -3.77 8.97
C THR A 72 14.42 -3.39 10.08
N TYR A 73 14.31 -4.19 11.13
CA TYR A 73 13.55 -3.80 12.34
C TYR A 73 14.03 -2.48 12.95
N ILE A 74 15.33 -2.19 12.85
CA ILE A 74 15.89 -0.90 13.26
C ILE A 74 15.29 0.23 12.39
N GLY A 75 15.25 0.05 11.07
CA GLY A 75 14.62 1.02 10.16
C GLY A 75 13.13 1.20 10.42
N LEU A 76 12.41 0.13 10.78
CA LEU A 76 11.04 0.22 11.24
C LEU A 76 10.93 1.08 12.52
N MET A 77 11.80 0.88 13.51
CA MET A 77 11.78 1.68 14.74
C MET A 77 12.04 3.16 14.47
N TYR A 78 13.04 3.51 13.65
CA TYR A 78 13.26 4.90 13.26
C TYR A 78 12.06 5.50 12.52
N THR A 79 11.37 4.71 11.70
CA THR A 79 10.11 5.15 11.08
C THR A 79 9.04 5.43 12.13
N LEU A 80 8.88 4.55 13.11
CA LEU A 80 7.90 4.77 14.18
C LEU A 80 8.24 6.02 15.01
N PHE A 81 9.53 6.28 15.26
CA PHE A 81 9.97 7.53 15.90
C PHE A 81 9.65 8.76 15.05
N ASP A 82 9.92 8.72 13.74
CA ASP A 82 9.57 9.83 12.85
C ASP A 82 8.05 10.09 12.83
N LEU A 83 7.23 9.04 12.92
CA LEU A 83 5.77 9.14 13.00
C LEU A 83 5.29 9.72 14.34
N GLU A 84 5.95 9.38 15.45
CA GLU A 84 5.71 9.97 16.77
C GLU A 84 6.02 11.46 16.75
N ASP A 85 7.22 11.84 16.31
CA ASP A 85 7.67 13.24 16.28
C ASP A 85 6.85 14.08 15.30
N THR A 86 6.54 13.54 14.12
CA THR A 86 5.87 14.29 13.05
C THR A 86 4.36 14.39 13.28
N TYR A 87 3.71 13.29 13.65
CA TYR A 87 2.24 13.17 13.69
C TYR A 87 1.67 12.87 15.08
N GLY A 88 2.50 12.73 16.12
CA GLY A 88 2.06 12.39 17.47
C GLY A 88 1.55 10.96 17.62
N MET A 89 1.86 10.08 16.66
CA MET A 89 1.48 8.66 16.73
C MET A 89 2.45 7.92 17.65
N HIS A 90 2.00 7.61 18.86
CA HIS A 90 2.83 7.02 19.91
C HIS A 90 2.32 5.62 20.29
N VAL A 91 3.21 4.83 20.89
CA VAL A 91 2.84 3.53 21.44
C VAL A 91 2.10 3.70 22.76
N ASP A 92 1.04 2.92 22.97
CA ASP A 92 0.26 2.86 24.21
C ASP A 92 -0.16 1.41 24.48
N GLU A 93 -0.75 1.13 25.64
CA GLU A 93 -1.21 -0.20 26.06
C GLU A 93 -2.73 -0.24 26.25
N ILE A 94 -3.38 -1.26 25.70
CA ILE A 94 -4.79 -1.56 25.95
C ILE A 94 -4.89 -3.05 26.27
N ASP A 95 -5.42 -3.38 27.46
CA ASP A 95 -5.65 -4.75 27.92
C ASP A 95 -4.42 -5.67 27.82
N GLY A 96 -3.21 -5.14 28.06
CA GLY A 96 -1.95 -5.87 27.99
C GLY A 96 -1.37 -6.04 26.58
N GLU A 97 -2.03 -5.50 25.56
CA GLU A 97 -1.56 -5.50 24.17
C GLU A 97 -1.08 -4.10 23.77
N LEU A 98 0.10 -4.04 23.13
CA LEU A 98 0.63 -2.78 22.61
C LEU A 98 -0.15 -2.32 21.38
N CYS A 99 -0.46 -1.03 21.34
CA CYS A 99 -1.18 -0.38 20.26
C CYS A 99 -0.53 0.96 19.87
N ILE A 100 -0.94 1.51 18.72
CA ILE A 100 -0.58 2.87 18.31
C ILE A 100 -1.79 3.78 18.57
N ARG A 101 -1.56 4.90 19.26
CA ARG A 101 -2.59 5.89 19.58
C ARG A 101 -2.31 7.22 18.90
N LEU A 102 -3.39 7.92 18.55
CA LEU A 102 -3.36 9.28 18.01
C LEU A 102 -3.41 10.32 19.15
N ASP A 103 -2.60 11.37 19.07
CA ASP A 103 -2.63 12.47 20.03
C ASP A 103 -3.78 13.46 19.73
N ARG A 104 -4.78 13.46 20.64
CA ARG A 104 -6.00 14.29 20.56
C ARG A 104 -5.76 15.79 20.76
N HIS A 105 -4.61 16.18 21.27
CA HIS A 105 -4.29 17.58 21.55
C HIS A 105 -3.66 18.30 20.37
N ARG A 106 -3.31 17.57 19.30
CA ARG A 106 -2.72 18.15 18.10
C ARG A 106 -3.75 18.84 17.22
N LYS A 107 -3.29 19.84 16.46
CA LYS A 107 -4.13 20.62 15.55
C LYS A 107 -4.59 19.82 14.33
N ASP A 108 -3.76 18.89 13.86
CA ASP A 108 -4.01 17.99 12.73
C ASP A 108 -4.74 16.70 13.13
N TYR A 109 -5.10 16.53 14.42
CA TYR A 109 -5.81 15.36 14.90
C TYR A 109 -7.08 15.02 14.12
N PRO A 110 -7.99 15.97 13.76
CA PRO A 110 -9.21 15.62 13.06
C PRO A 110 -8.95 14.96 11.70
N GLU A 111 -7.98 15.46 10.93
CA GLU A 111 -7.65 14.92 9.61
C GLU A 111 -7.03 13.52 9.74
N LEU A 112 -6.06 13.36 10.64
CA LEU A 112 -5.43 12.06 10.89
C LEU A 112 -6.42 11.04 11.46
N PHE A 113 -7.31 11.47 12.35
CA PHE A 113 -8.39 10.64 12.89
C PHE A 113 -9.30 10.14 11.78
N ASP A 114 -9.77 11.03 10.90
CA ASP A 114 -10.63 10.65 9.78
C ASP A 114 -9.93 9.63 8.86
N MET A 115 -8.64 9.83 8.55
CA MET A 115 -7.86 8.89 7.75
C MET A 115 -7.76 7.50 8.41
N MET A 116 -7.47 7.46 9.72
CA MET A 116 -7.31 6.23 10.50
C MET A 116 -8.65 5.53 10.75
N GLN A 117 -9.74 6.29 10.90
CA GLN A 117 -11.11 5.78 11.05
C GLN A 117 -11.55 5.04 9.78
N HIS A 118 -11.32 5.61 8.59
CA HIS A 118 -11.61 4.92 7.32
C HIS A 118 -10.81 3.61 7.19
N TRP A 119 -9.55 3.61 7.65
CA TRP A 119 -8.73 2.40 7.64
C TRP A 119 -9.25 1.33 8.61
N TYR A 120 -9.65 1.73 9.82
CA TYR A 120 -10.26 0.84 10.81
C TYR A 120 -11.55 0.21 10.29
N GLU A 121 -12.43 0.99 9.66
CA GLU A 121 -13.69 0.50 9.08
C GLU A 121 -13.45 -0.53 7.98
N ALA A 122 -12.51 -0.26 7.06
CA ALA A 122 -12.14 -1.20 6.01
C ALA A 122 -11.56 -2.51 6.59
N ARG A 123 -10.77 -2.44 7.67
CA ARG A 123 -10.24 -3.63 8.34
C ARG A 123 -11.33 -4.43 9.04
N LYS A 124 -12.28 -3.76 9.68
CA LYS A 124 -13.40 -4.37 10.40
C LYS A 124 -14.32 -5.14 9.45
N GLN A 125 -14.66 -4.55 8.30
CA GLN A 125 -15.48 -5.19 7.26
C GLN A 125 -14.85 -6.51 6.76
N ASP A 126 -13.53 -6.56 6.56
CA ASP A 126 -12.78 -7.77 6.17
C ASP A 126 -12.82 -8.88 7.22
N GLN A 127 -12.85 -8.52 8.51
CA GLN A 127 -12.95 -9.51 9.59
C GLN A 127 -14.36 -10.12 9.70
N GLU A 128 -15.39 -9.35 9.34
CA GLU A 128 -16.78 -9.80 9.36
C GLU A 128 -17.15 -10.60 8.10
N ASP A 129 -16.50 -10.34 6.95
CA ASP A 129 -16.72 -11.04 5.67
C ASP A 129 -15.44 -11.71 5.14
N SER A 130 -15.08 -12.84 5.76
CA SER A 130 -13.88 -13.65 5.45
C SER A 130 -13.77 -14.17 4.00
N ALA A 131 -14.81 -14.01 3.17
CA ALA A 131 -14.76 -14.40 1.76
C ALA A 131 -14.00 -13.39 0.87
N SER A 132 -13.66 -12.20 1.39
CA SER A 132 -13.15 -11.08 0.57
C SER A 132 -11.76 -10.55 0.96
N LEU A 133 -10.78 -11.44 1.20
CA LEU A 133 -9.36 -11.01 1.36
C LEU A 133 -8.89 -10.09 0.19
N ASP A 134 -9.49 -10.27 -0.99
CA ASP A 134 -9.25 -9.43 -2.15
C ASP A 134 -9.79 -8.00 -1.99
N ASP A 135 -10.88 -7.77 -1.28
CA ASP A 135 -11.52 -6.45 -1.16
C ASP A 135 -10.74 -5.52 -0.22
N TYR A 136 -10.30 -5.98 0.94
CA TYR A 136 -9.46 -5.17 1.83
C TYR A 136 -8.10 -4.84 1.21
N ILE A 137 -7.52 -5.80 0.47
CA ILE A 137 -6.28 -5.52 -0.23
C ILE A 137 -6.53 -4.55 -1.39
N ASN A 138 -7.59 -4.74 -2.17
CA ASN A 138 -8.00 -3.78 -3.22
C ASN A 138 -8.25 -2.39 -2.63
N TRP A 139 -8.87 -2.28 -1.46
CA TRP A 139 -9.06 -1.02 -0.74
C TRP A 139 -7.71 -0.35 -0.46
N LYS A 140 -6.77 -1.06 0.18
CA LYS A 140 -5.42 -0.52 0.47
C LYS A 140 -4.66 -0.09 -0.79
N LEU A 141 -4.82 -0.81 -1.89
CA LEU A 141 -4.14 -0.51 -3.15
C LEU A 141 -4.68 0.72 -3.88
N ASN A 142 -5.90 1.16 -3.54
CA ASN A 142 -6.58 2.30 -4.16
C ASN A 142 -6.70 3.52 -3.23
N TYR A 143 -5.96 3.56 -2.12
CA TYR A 143 -5.87 4.73 -1.25
C TYR A 143 -4.97 5.84 -1.88
N PRO A 144 -5.28 7.13 -1.71
CA PRO A 144 -6.52 7.68 -1.15
C PRO A 144 -7.69 7.44 -2.10
N HIS A 145 -8.84 7.06 -1.55
CA HIS A 145 -10.05 6.93 -2.34
C HIS A 145 -10.51 8.32 -2.77
N TYR A 146 -10.72 8.53 -4.07
CA TYR A 146 -11.34 9.77 -4.53
C TYR A 146 -12.72 9.90 -3.88
N ILE A 147 -12.85 10.84 -2.95
CA ILE A 147 -14.12 11.29 -2.44
C ILE A 147 -14.85 11.88 -3.64
N ASN A 148 -15.77 11.11 -4.24
CA ASN A 148 -16.87 11.73 -4.95
C ASN A 148 -17.58 12.56 -3.88
N ARG A 149 -17.29 13.87 -3.81
CA ARG A 149 -18.11 14.82 -3.05
C ARG A 149 -19.48 14.76 -3.71
N LYS A 150 -20.31 13.80 -3.30
CA LYS A 150 -21.75 13.88 -3.51
C LYS A 150 -22.14 15.21 -2.88
N LYS A 151 -22.60 16.10 -3.75
CA LYS A 151 -23.23 17.36 -3.37
C LYS A 151 -24.29 17.04 -2.32
N ASP A 152 -24.10 17.53 -1.11
CA ASP A 152 -25.22 17.78 -0.23
C ASP A 152 -26.17 18.73 -0.98
N LYS A 153 -27.40 18.25 -1.16
CA LYS A 153 -28.58 19.06 -1.49
C LYS A 153 -29.55 18.92 -0.35
#